data_AF-A0A9N9VJD7-F1
#
_entry.id   AF-A0A9N9VJD7-F1
#
_cell.length_a   1.000
_cell.length_b   1.000
_cell.length_c   1.000
_cell.angle_alpha   90.00
_cell.angle_beta   90.00
_cell.angle_gamma   90.00
#
_symmetry.space_group_name_H-M   'P 1'
#
loop_
_entity.id
_entity.type
_entity.pdbx_description
1 polymer ?
#
loop_
_entity_poly.entity_id
_entity_poly.type
_entity_poly.pdbx_seq_one_letter_code
_entity_poly.pdbx_strand_id
1 'polypeptide(L)'
;MDSPSETQQSEQDNLNDFGRITLQVAKYGQNMSNNLHSTFANMTIQGWIRLIVIVGGYMLIRPYALKYLGKRQFESMEEQERKDREEEEKRGAKISPNQLRGQNGAAVNLDEDEDEFFEEDEGQSSATKWGQKARLRQRKMIKELMEREERRLQDEKDDKDIEDLLED
;
A
#
# COMPACT_ATOMS: atom_id res chain seq x y z
N MET A 1 19.76 -33.19 -7.32
CA MET A 1 19.80 -33.81 -5.97
C MET A 1 19.49 -32.67 -5.02
N ASP A 2 18.22 -32.32 -4.94
CA ASP A 2 17.75 -31.12 -4.24
C ASP A 2 17.39 -31.49 -2.80
N SER A 3 18.10 -30.88 -1.87
CA SER A 3 18.07 -31.17 -0.44
C SER A 3 16.73 -30.77 0.20
N PRO A 4 15.95 -31.70 0.78
CA PRO A 4 14.67 -31.41 1.43
C PRO A 4 14.80 -30.78 2.84
N SER A 5 16.00 -30.36 3.24
CA SER A 5 16.32 -29.95 4.62
C SER A 5 16.13 -28.46 4.91
N GLU A 6 16.25 -27.57 3.92
CA GLU A 6 16.18 -26.12 4.17
C GLU A 6 14.73 -25.62 4.35
N THR A 7 13.77 -26.20 3.64
CA THR A 7 12.36 -25.82 3.74
C THR A 7 11.77 -26.17 5.11
N GLN A 8 12.17 -27.30 5.70
CA GLN A 8 11.66 -27.78 6.99
C GLN A 8 12.21 -26.99 8.19
N GLN A 9 13.42 -26.44 8.10
CA GLN A 9 14.01 -25.61 9.16
C GLN A 9 13.33 -24.23 9.23
N SER A 10 13.02 -23.63 8.08
CA SER A 10 12.35 -22.33 8.02
C SER A 10 10.95 -22.37 8.66
N GLU A 11 10.19 -23.45 8.49
CA GLU A 11 8.83 -23.56 9.04
C GLU A 11 8.84 -23.78 10.57
N GLN A 12 9.83 -24.52 11.10
CA GLN A 12 10.02 -24.71 12.54
C GLN A 12 10.50 -23.43 13.25
N ASP A 13 11.35 -22.62 12.61
CA ASP A 13 11.76 -21.32 13.16
C ASP A 13 10.57 -20.36 13.25
N ASN A 14 9.71 -20.31 12.22
CA ASN A 14 8.48 -19.52 12.26
C ASN A 14 7.54 -19.96 13.41
N LEU A 15 7.35 -21.27 13.60
CA LEU A 15 6.56 -21.83 14.71
C LEU A 15 7.15 -21.49 16.08
N ASN A 16 8.48 -21.52 16.22
CA ASN A 16 9.19 -21.12 17.44
C ASN A 16 9.13 -19.60 17.70
N ASP A 17 9.10 -18.79 16.65
CA ASP A 17 8.98 -17.33 16.77
C ASP A 17 7.57 -16.89 17.19
N PHE A 18 6.50 -17.55 16.71
CA PHE A 18 5.16 -17.37 17.29
C PHE A 18 5.11 -17.79 18.76
N GLY A 19 5.80 -18.85 19.15
CA GLY A 19 5.97 -19.26 20.54
C GLY A 19 6.67 -18.19 21.39
N ARG A 20 7.74 -17.58 20.86
CA ARG A 20 8.47 -16.49 21.53
C ARG A 20 7.63 -15.23 21.66
N ILE A 21 6.88 -14.86 20.61
CA ILE A 21 5.98 -13.70 20.63
C ILE A 21 4.85 -13.93 21.63
N THR A 22 4.24 -15.12 21.65
CA THR A 22 3.17 -15.44 22.61
C THR A 22 3.68 -15.46 24.05
N LEU A 23 4.88 -15.99 24.32
CA LEU A 23 5.52 -15.92 25.64
C LEU A 23 5.85 -14.48 26.05
N GLN A 24 6.32 -13.65 25.11
CA GLN A 24 6.55 -12.23 25.37
C GLN A 24 5.24 -11.51 25.68
N VAL A 25 4.20 -11.69 24.86
CA VAL A 25 2.87 -11.11 25.06
C VAL A 25 2.25 -11.58 26.38
N ALA A 26 2.41 -12.86 26.75
CA ALA A 26 1.92 -13.38 28.02
C ALA A 26 2.65 -12.74 29.21
N LYS A 27 3.99 -12.65 29.16
CA LYS A 27 4.81 -12.03 30.20
C LYS A 27 4.52 -10.54 30.36
N TYR A 28 4.45 -9.80 29.25
CA TYR A 28 4.11 -8.38 29.26
C TYR A 28 2.66 -8.16 29.67
N GLY A 29 1.73 -9.01 29.21
CA GLY A 29 0.31 -8.96 29.55
C GLY A 29 0.05 -9.18 31.04
N GLN A 30 0.71 -10.16 31.66
CA GLN A 30 0.56 -10.42 33.09
C GLN A 30 1.16 -9.31 33.97
N ASN A 31 2.30 -8.75 33.56
CA ASN A 31 2.88 -7.59 34.25
C ASN A 31 2.01 -6.34 34.08
N MET A 32 1.49 -6.12 32.88
CA MET A 32 0.62 -5.00 32.56
C MET A 32 -0.72 -5.10 33.32
N SER A 33 -1.35 -6.27 33.38
CA SER A 33 -2.62 -6.44 34.10
C SER A 33 -2.45 -6.19 35.60
N ASN A 34 -1.39 -6.72 36.22
CA ASN A 34 -1.09 -6.49 37.63
C ASN A 34 -0.79 -5.02 37.94
N ASN A 35 -0.01 -4.35 37.08
CA ASN A 35 0.32 -2.93 37.23
C ASN A 35 -0.89 -2.02 37.01
N LEU A 36 -1.72 -2.31 36.01
CA LEU A 36 -2.97 -1.58 35.77
C LEU A 36 -3.95 -1.78 36.91
N HIS A 37 -4.15 -3.02 37.38
CA HIS A 37 -5.03 -3.31 38.49
C HIS A 37 -4.59 -2.58 39.77
N SER A 38 -3.29 -2.62 40.09
CA SER A 38 -2.74 -1.85 41.21
C SER A 38 -2.95 -0.35 41.06
N THR A 39 -2.82 0.19 39.85
CA THR A 39 -3.05 1.61 39.54
C THR A 39 -4.52 2.00 39.73
N PHE A 40 -5.46 1.14 39.32
CA PHE A 40 -6.89 1.38 39.51
C PHE A 40 -7.35 1.17 40.96
N ALA A 41 -6.78 0.18 41.67
CA ALA A 41 -7.11 -0.12 43.05
C ALA A 41 -6.57 0.92 44.04
N ASN A 42 -5.39 1.48 43.79
CA ASN A 42 -4.77 2.50 44.65
C ASN A 42 -5.10 3.95 44.22
N MET A 43 -6.12 4.15 43.37
CA MET A 43 -6.44 5.46 42.83
C MET A 43 -7.25 6.33 43.81
N THR A 44 -6.88 7.60 43.96
CA THR A 44 -7.65 8.58 44.75
C THR A 44 -8.92 9.01 44.02
N ILE A 45 -9.91 9.53 44.75
CA ILE A 45 -11.16 10.08 44.18
C ILE A 45 -10.87 11.14 43.09
N GLN A 46 -9.84 11.97 43.30
CA GLN A 46 -9.43 12.99 42.33
C GLN A 46 -8.93 12.36 41.02
N GLY A 47 -8.26 11.20 41.09
CA GLY A 47 -7.83 10.43 39.91
C GLY A 47 -9.02 9.91 39.10
N TRP A 48 -10.05 9.37 39.77
CA TRP A 48 -11.28 8.93 39.13
C TRP A 48 -12.03 10.06 38.42
N ILE A 49 -12.14 11.24 39.06
CA ILE A 49 -12.76 12.42 38.44
C ILE A 49 -11.99 12.82 37.17
N ARG A 50 -10.64 12.88 37.25
CA ARG A 50 -9.82 13.20 36.08
C ARG A 50 -9.99 12.18 34.96
N LEU A 51 -10.03 10.88 35.27
CA LEU A 51 -10.27 9.80 34.30
C LEU A 51 -11.61 10.00 33.59
N ILE A 52 -12.68 10.22 34.35
CA ILE A 52 -14.03 10.43 33.81
C ILE A 52 -14.08 11.69 32.93
N VAL A 53 -13.44 12.78 33.34
CA VAL A 53 -13.38 14.02 32.54
C VAL A 53 -12.64 13.80 31.22
N ILE A 54 -11.52 13.08 31.22
CA ILE A 54 -10.77 12.80 30.00
C ILE A 54 -11.56 11.86 29.08
N VAL A 55 -12.08 10.75 29.61
CA VAL A 55 -12.81 9.74 28.83
C VAL A 55 -14.14 10.29 28.34
N GLY A 56 -14.94 10.89 29.24
CA GLY A 56 -16.19 11.54 28.91
C GLY A 56 -15.98 12.72 27.96
N GLY A 57 -14.98 13.55 28.22
CA GLY A 57 -14.57 14.63 27.32
C GLY A 57 -14.21 14.12 25.93
N TYR A 58 -13.43 13.05 25.81
CA TYR A 58 -13.09 12.43 24.52
C TYR A 58 -14.32 11.87 23.80
N MET A 59 -15.22 11.18 24.51
CA MET A 59 -16.47 10.67 23.94
C MET A 59 -17.34 11.81 23.38
N LEU A 60 -17.36 12.96 24.05
CA LEU A 60 -18.07 14.15 23.56
C LEU A 60 -17.33 14.83 22.41
N ILE A 61 -16.01 14.98 22.47
CA ILE A 61 -15.21 15.68 21.46
C ILE A 61 -15.23 14.92 20.13
N ARG A 62 -15.13 13.58 20.15
CA ARG A 62 -15.03 12.74 18.93
C ARG A 62 -16.11 13.03 17.87
N PRO A 63 -17.42 13.01 18.15
CA PRO A 63 -18.44 13.26 17.12
C PRO A 63 -18.36 14.68 16.54
N TYR A 64 -17.99 15.68 17.33
CA TYR A 64 -17.84 17.05 16.83
C TYR A 64 -16.55 17.21 16.04
N ALA A 65 -15.44 16.67 16.54
CA ALA A 65 -14.17 16.65 15.84
C ALA A 65 -14.32 16.01 14.45
N LEU A 66 -14.98 14.85 14.35
CA LEU A 66 -15.25 14.19 13.06
C LEU A 66 -16.09 15.06 12.11
N LYS A 67 -17.07 15.81 12.61
CA LYS A 67 -17.86 16.74 11.77
C LYS A 67 -17.00 17.88 11.22
N TYR A 68 -16.11 18.45 12.02
CA TYR A 68 -15.25 19.56 11.58
C TYR A 68 -14.10 19.10 10.68
N LEU A 69 -13.46 17.97 11.02
CA LEU A 69 -12.40 17.37 10.21
C LEU A 69 -12.95 16.82 8.88
N GLY A 70 -14.12 16.18 8.91
CA GLY A 70 -14.76 15.64 7.71
C GLY A 70 -15.14 16.72 6.70
N LYS A 71 -15.61 17.89 7.15
CA LYS A 71 -15.88 19.03 6.26
C LYS A 71 -14.61 19.50 5.53
N ARG A 72 -13.49 19.60 6.25
CA ARG A 72 -12.22 20.05 5.67
C ARG A 72 -11.65 19.02 4.69
N GLN A 73 -11.81 17.72 4.97
CA GLN A 73 -11.42 16.66 4.04
C GLN A 73 -12.29 16.68 2.78
N PHE A 74 -13.61 16.81 2.94
CA PHE A 74 -14.54 16.87 1.81
C PHE A 74 -14.26 18.07 0.90
N GLU A 75 -14.02 19.25 1.47
CA GLU A 75 -13.67 20.46 0.71
C GLU A 75 -12.35 20.30 -0.06
N SER A 76 -11.34 19.65 0.54
CA SER A 76 -10.07 19.36 -0.14
C SER A 76 -10.20 18.31 -1.26
N MET A 77 -11.10 17.34 -1.09
CA MET A 77 -11.37 16.33 -2.12
C MET A 77 -12.19 16.93 -3.27
N GLU A 78 -13.18 17.78 -2.98
CA GLU A 78 -13.97 18.48 -3.99
C GLU A 78 -13.11 19.46 -4.82
N GLU A 79 -12.15 20.15 -4.21
CA GLU A 79 -11.22 21.01 -4.95
C GLU A 79 -10.28 20.20 -5.86
N GLN A 80 -9.87 19.00 -5.44
CA GLN A 80 -9.09 18.06 -6.27
C GLN A 80 -9.94 17.50 -7.40
N GLU A 81 -11.15 17.01 -7.12
CA GLU A 81 -12.06 16.49 -8.14
C GLU A 81 -12.46 17.55 -9.16
N ARG A 82 -12.60 18.82 -8.76
CA ARG A 82 -12.90 19.91 -9.69
C ARG A 82 -11.71 20.22 -10.60
N LYS A 83 -10.49 20.22 -10.06
CA LYS A 83 -9.26 20.39 -10.86
C LYS A 83 -9.06 19.23 -11.84
N ASP A 84 -9.26 18.01 -11.36
CA ASP A 84 -9.15 16.79 -12.18
C ASP A 84 -10.20 16.79 -13.30
N ARG A 85 -11.46 17.17 -13.01
CA ARG A 85 -12.51 17.29 -14.03
C ARG A 85 -12.21 18.40 -15.05
N GLU A 86 -11.71 19.55 -14.62
CA GLU A 86 -11.30 20.62 -15.54
C GLU A 86 -10.13 20.20 -16.44
N GLU A 87 -9.22 19.34 -15.94
CA GLU A 87 -8.14 18.75 -16.73
C GLU A 87 -8.65 17.67 -17.69
N GLU A 88 -9.58 16.81 -17.25
CA GLU A 88 -10.25 15.80 -18.07
C GLU A 88 -11.10 16.43 -19.17
N GLU A 89 -11.83 17.52 -18.90
CA GLU A 89 -12.60 18.24 -19.92
C GLU A 89 -11.68 18.91 -20.95
N LYS A 90 -10.52 19.43 -20.52
CA LYS A 90 -9.49 19.96 -21.43
C LYS A 90 -8.81 18.86 -22.26
N ARG A 91 -8.70 17.63 -21.72
CA ARG A 91 -8.19 16.46 -22.44
C ARG A 91 -9.25 15.90 -23.41
N GLY A 92 -10.50 15.78 -22.96
CA GLY A 92 -11.65 15.31 -23.75
C GLY A 92 -12.04 16.27 -24.88
N ALA A 93 -11.92 17.58 -24.69
CA ALA A 93 -12.14 18.57 -25.74
C ALA A 93 -11.08 18.52 -26.86
N LYS A 94 -9.92 17.88 -26.63
CA LYS A 94 -8.91 17.64 -27.67
C LYS A 94 -9.16 16.34 -28.45
N ILE A 95 -10.07 15.47 -27.99
CA ILE A 95 -10.41 14.22 -28.66
C ILE A 95 -11.44 14.55 -29.75
N SER A 96 -11.07 14.37 -31.02
CA SER A 96 -12.00 14.68 -32.12
C SER A 96 -13.03 13.54 -32.26
N PRO A 97 -14.29 13.83 -32.63
CA PRO A 97 -15.34 12.81 -32.81
C PRO A 97 -14.98 11.69 -33.80
N ASN A 98 -14.03 11.92 -34.70
CA ASN A 98 -13.59 10.92 -35.66
C ASN A 98 -12.69 9.84 -35.04
N GLN A 99 -12.15 10.06 -33.83
CA GLN A 99 -11.39 9.06 -33.06
C GLN A 99 -12.31 8.04 -32.37
N LEU A 100 -13.60 8.34 -32.16
CA LEU A 100 -14.55 7.44 -31.51
C LEU A 100 -15.28 6.48 -32.47
N ARG A 101 -15.21 6.70 -33.79
CA ARG A 101 -16.05 6.00 -34.78
C ARG A 101 -15.40 4.78 -35.45
N GLY A 102 -14.33 4.26 -34.88
CA GLY A 102 -13.81 2.95 -35.27
C GLY A 102 -12.78 2.99 -36.39
N GLN A 103 -11.53 2.78 -35.97
CA GLN A 103 -10.61 1.98 -36.75
C GLN A 103 -9.80 1.14 -35.75
N ASN A 104 -10.14 -0.15 -35.71
CA ASN A 104 -9.36 -1.28 -35.21
C ASN A 104 -8.06 -0.94 -34.46
N GLY A 105 -8.11 -0.99 -33.12
CA GLY A 105 -7.03 -1.47 -32.27
C GLY A 105 -5.65 -0.77 -32.28
N ALA A 106 -5.45 0.36 -32.96
CA ALA A 106 -4.14 0.99 -33.02
C ALA A 106 -4.21 2.50 -32.80
N ALA A 107 -3.60 2.91 -31.69
CA ALA A 107 -3.01 4.21 -31.44
C ALA A 107 -3.97 5.42 -31.36
N VAL A 108 -4.67 5.53 -30.24
CA VAL A 108 -4.59 6.81 -29.52
C VAL A 108 -3.16 6.87 -28.99
N ASN A 109 -2.29 7.63 -29.67
CA ASN A 109 -1.02 8.06 -29.09
C ASN A 109 -1.37 9.00 -27.92
N LEU A 110 -1.70 8.41 -26.77
CA LEU A 110 -1.42 9.02 -25.49
C LEU A 110 0.05 8.72 -25.21
N ASP A 111 0.77 9.77 -24.85
CA ASP A 111 2.22 9.81 -24.68
C ASP A 111 2.79 8.56 -23.97
N GLU A 112 3.96 8.13 -24.43
CA GLU A 112 4.73 6.92 -24.09
C GLU A 112 5.13 6.73 -22.60
N ASP A 113 4.35 7.23 -21.63
CA ASP A 113 4.62 7.08 -20.19
C ASP A 113 3.46 6.43 -19.40
N GLU A 114 2.42 5.89 -20.06
CA GLU A 114 1.35 5.15 -19.40
C GLU A 114 1.37 3.67 -19.77
N ASP A 115 2.18 2.91 -19.02
CA ASP A 115 2.27 1.45 -18.99
C ASP A 115 0.86 0.78 -19.03
N GLU A 116 0.50 0.36 -20.23
CA GLU A 116 -0.43 -0.68 -20.66
C GLU A 116 -0.77 -1.72 -19.57
N PHE A 117 -1.93 -1.56 -18.91
CA PHE A 117 -2.92 -2.63 -18.60
C PHE A 117 -4.18 -2.01 -17.96
N PHE A 118 -4.98 -1.32 -18.76
CA PHE A 118 -6.37 -0.99 -18.42
C PHE A 118 -7.28 -1.85 -19.29
N GLU A 119 -7.53 -3.09 -18.86
CA GLU A 119 -8.75 -3.79 -19.24
C GLU A 119 -9.93 -3.06 -18.59
N GLU A 120 -10.69 -2.35 -19.41
CA GLU A 120 -12.04 -1.89 -19.08
C GLU A 120 -12.96 -3.12 -18.91
N ASP A 121 -13.12 -3.58 -17.66
CA ASP A 121 -14.34 -4.26 -17.23
C ASP A 121 -15.26 -3.21 -16.60
N GLU A 122 -16.12 -2.63 -17.43
CA GLU A 122 -17.22 -1.78 -17.00
C GLU A 122 -18.15 -2.57 -16.07
N GLY A 123 -18.04 -2.38 -14.74
CA GLY A 123 -19.09 -2.91 -13.85
C GLY A 123 -18.85 -2.95 -12.35
N GLN A 124 -17.64 -2.69 -11.83
CA GLN A 124 -17.38 -2.88 -10.41
C GLN A 124 -17.13 -1.55 -9.67
N SER A 125 -17.99 -1.32 -8.66
CA SER A 125 -18.08 -0.15 -7.81
C SER A 125 -16.74 0.51 -7.41
N SER A 126 -16.76 1.82 -7.22
CA SER A 126 -15.65 2.68 -6.74
C SER A 126 -14.84 2.12 -5.55
N ALA A 127 -15.40 1.17 -4.79
CA ALA A 127 -14.76 0.42 -3.71
C ALA A 127 -13.57 -0.47 -4.14
N THR A 128 -13.40 -0.78 -5.44
CA THR A 128 -12.29 -1.64 -5.92
C THR A 128 -10.99 -0.85 -6.18
N LYS A 129 -11.06 0.49 -6.27
CA LYS A 129 -9.94 1.34 -6.73
C LYS A 129 -8.80 1.56 -5.71
N TRP A 130 -9.05 1.44 -4.40
CA TRP A 130 -8.05 1.80 -3.37
C TRP A 130 -6.88 0.80 -3.25
N GLY A 131 -7.06 -0.45 -3.67
CA GLY A 131 -6.02 -1.49 -3.64
C GLY A 131 -5.25 -1.66 -4.95
N GLN A 132 -5.83 -1.23 -6.07
CA GLN A 132 -5.29 -1.50 -7.40
C GLN A 132 -3.98 -0.74 -7.65
N LYS A 133 -3.89 0.52 -7.20
CA LYS A 133 -2.67 1.35 -7.33
C LYS A 133 -1.50 0.81 -6.49
N ALA A 134 -1.78 0.28 -5.30
CA ALA A 134 -0.76 -0.34 -4.45
C ALA A 134 -0.21 -1.63 -5.10
N ARG A 135 -1.10 -2.47 -5.65
CA ARG A 135 -0.73 -3.68 -6.38
C ARG A 135 0.08 -3.39 -7.64
N LEU A 136 -0.28 -2.33 -8.38
CA LEU A 136 0.45 -1.90 -9.57
C LEU A 136 1.89 -1.47 -9.21
N ARG A 137 2.07 -0.71 -8.13
CA ARG A 137 3.41 -0.32 -7.64
C ARG A 137 4.25 -1.51 -7.21
N GLN A 138 3.64 -2.48 -6.53
CA GLN A 138 4.31 -3.73 -6.16
C GLN A 138 4.77 -4.51 -7.40
N ARG A 139 3.92 -4.62 -8.42
CA ARG A 139 4.27 -5.28 -9.69
C ARG A 139 5.39 -4.55 -10.44
N LYS A 140 5.33 -3.21 -10.50
CA LYS A 140 6.37 -2.39 -11.14
C LYS A 140 7.73 -2.55 -10.46
N MET A 141 7.76 -2.57 -9.12
CA MET A 141 8.99 -2.82 -8.36
C MET A 141 9.58 -4.21 -8.63
N ILE A 142 8.74 -5.25 -8.72
CA ILE A 142 9.19 -6.60 -9.05
C ILE A 142 9.74 -6.67 -10.48
N LYS A 143 9.05 -6.03 -11.44
CA LYS A 143 9.49 -5.98 -12.85
C LYS A 143 10.84 -5.26 -12.97
N GLU A 144 11.01 -4.12 -12.31
CA GLU A 144 12.27 -3.36 -12.31
C GLU A 144 13.42 -4.16 -11.67
N LEU A 145 13.14 -4.92 -10.62
CA LEU A 145 14.15 -5.76 -9.96
C LEU A 145 14.61 -6.91 -10.88
N MET A 146 13.66 -7.55 -11.58
CA MET A 146 13.92 -8.62 -12.56
C MET A 146 14.70 -8.10 -13.77
N GLU A 147 14.31 -6.95 -14.33
CA GLU A 147 15.00 -6.32 -15.46
C GLU A 147 16.44 -5.92 -15.09
N ARG A 148 16.66 -5.44 -13.86
CA ARG A 148 18.00 -5.12 -13.36
C ARG A 148 18.90 -6.35 -13.26
N GLU A 149 18.33 -7.50 -12.86
CA GLU A 149 19.05 -8.77 -12.81
C GLU A 149 19.38 -9.27 -14.21
N GLU A 150 18.42 -9.26 -15.14
CA GLU A 150 18.65 -9.62 -16.55
C GLU A 150 19.73 -8.76 -17.21
N ARG A 151 19.73 -7.45 -16.94
CA ARG A 151 20.76 -6.54 -17.45
C ARG A 151 22.15 -6.86 -16.90
N ARG A 152 22.28 -7.20 -15.61
CA ARG A 152 23.57 -7.66 -15.03
C ARG A 152 24.07 -8.95 -15.69
N LEU A 153 23.18 -9.90 -15.98
CA LEU A 153 23.55 -11.14 -16.66
C LEU A 153 23.93 -10.93 -18.13
N GLN A 154 23.37 -9.91 -18.79
CA GLN A 154 23.76 -9.54 -20.16
C GLN A 154 25.14 -8.87 -20.17
N ASP A 155 25.40 -7.94 -19.26
CA ASP A 155 26.72 -7.31 -19.14
C ASP A 155 27.84 -8.35 -18.88
N GLU A 156 27.58 -9.37 -18.05
CA GLU A 156 28.51 -10.48 -17.77
C GLU A 156 28.68 -11.46 -18.95
N LYS A 157 27.75 -11.49 -19.91
CA LYS A 157 27.82 -12.31 -21.13
C LYS A 157 28.53 -11.55 -22.25
N ASP A 158 28.20 -10.29 -22.44
CA ASP A 158 28.84 -9.42 -23.45
C ASP A 158 30.34 -9.26 -23.16
N ASP A 159 30.74 -9.14 -21.89
CA ASP A 159 32.17 -9.12 -21.50
C ASP A 159 32.91 -10.43 -21.85
N LYS A 160 32.24 -11.59 -21.76
CA LYS A 160 32.81 -12.89 -22.15
C LYS A 160 32.89 -13.07 -23.65
N ASP A 161 31.87 -12.63 -24.38
CA ASP A 161 31.85 -12.69 -25.85
C ASP A 161 32.91 -11.74 -26.46
N ILE A 162 33.32 -10.68 -25.74
CA ILE A 162 34.45 -9.81 -26.10
C ILE A 162 35.81 -10.46 -25.78
N GLU A 163 35.92 -11.20 -24.66
CA GLU A 163 37.14 -11.92 -24.27
C GLU A 163 37.54 -12.99 -25.31
N ASP A 164 36.56 -13.75 -25.83
CA ASP A 164 36.76 -14.73 -26.91
C ASP A 164 37.22 -14.09 -28.24
N LEU A 165 36.97 -12.80 -28.46
CA LEU A 165 37.33 -12.08 -29.69
C LEU A 165 38.79 -11.54 -29.69
N LEU A 166 39.46 -11.56 -28.52
CA LEU A 166 40.80 -11.02 -28.28
C LEU A 166 41.89 -12.09 -28.21
N GLU A 167 41.53 -13.38 -28.21
CA GLU A 167 42.45 -14.53 -28.07
C GLU A 167 42.98 -15.09 -29.41
N ASP A 168 42.84 -14.36 -30.52
CA ASP A 168 43.36 -14.71 -31.87
C ASP A 168 44.28 -13.62 -32.47
#